data_AF-E6ZCK2-F1
#
_entry.id   AF-E6ZCK2-F1
#
_cell.length_a   1.000
_cell.length_b   1.000
_cell.length_c   1.000
_cell.angle_alpha   90.00
_cell.angle_beta   90.00
_cell.angle_gamma   90.00
#
_symmetry.space_group_name_H-M   'P 1'
#
loop_
_entity.id
_entity.type
_entity.pdbx_description
1 polymer ?
#
loop_
_entity_poly.entity_id
_entity_poly.type
_entity_poly.pdbx_seq_one_letter_code
_entity_poly.pdbx_strand_id
1 'polypeptide(L)'
;MGQISIIIGLLFVIKCSISADSNLVVIKQDDPDDNSKGFTYDNLDFLSRFTTNAQYFLPIQWYCPQDCSEFTNSGFMYSTYYTYDKIPDNEKCLGRARQCATHKERSPYLESATIQHIWNWLAGGFSTESEYYRLKVQQVRKEICPICRCYCDNSEKPSATAAVCLDKISSDVERGYVVTGARFRIKNRVLRMQIQQGKLIDNQLIDQDTLEWQELGDCKSKKNMSYDYRALQTDDITLPNEYFVTGLSFRHDDVYQRIVLSVYGKKLRDLKNTTIKAVEFWRPSDSRTNLITPNMNIPTVSQLKNKELSQPDKNYITFQLPNFSLNIDDDYNELMPFLDIRDVVSDKEPLKGVGIYWRGQEGYGGFVAFKLFVENYTTSINQ
;
A
#
# COMPACT_ATOMS: atom_id res chain seq x y z
N MET A 1 2.81 -42.84 -32.17
CA MET A 1 1.82 -41.84 -31.74
C MET A 1 1.83 -41.83 -30.22
N GLY A 2 2.34 -40.74 -29.64
CA GLY A 2 2.66 -40.66 -28.21
C GLY A 2 1.43 -40.54 -27.33
N GLN A 3 1.44 -41.26 -26.21
CA GLN A 3 0.54 -41.02 -25.09
C GLN A 3 1.06 -39.82 -24.29
N ILE A 4 0.26 -38.77 -24.23
CA ILE A 4 0.48 -37.63 -23.34
C ILE A 4 -0.18 -38.00 -22.00
N SER A 5 0.64 -38.34 -21.01
CA SER A 5 0.22 -38.39 -19.61
C SER A 5 0.06 -36.96 -19.10
N ILE A 6 -1.18 -36.54 -18.87
CA ILE A 6 -1.49 -35.31 -18.14
C ILE A 6 -1.40 -35.64 -16.64
N ILE A 7 -0.30 -35.24 -16.01
CA ILE A 7 -0.16 -35.26 -14.56
C ILE A 7 -0.95 -34.05 -14.02
N ILE A 8 -2.16 -34.32 -13.51
CA ILE A 8 -2.93 -33.33 -12.75
C ILE A 8 -2.32 -33.27 -11.36
N GLY A 9 -1.50 -32.25 -11.10
CA GLY A 9 -1.00 -31.95 -9.77
C GLY A 9 -2.14 -31.48 -8.87
N LEU A 10 -2.50 -32.28 -7.86
CA LEU A 10 -3.38 -31.86 -6.78
C LEU A 10 -2.67 -30.76 -5.95
N LEU A 11 -3.10 -29.51 -6.14
CA LEU A 11 -2.89 -28.44 -5.16
C LEU A 11 -3.83 -28.70 -3.97
N PHE A 12 -3.27 -29.24 -2.88
CA PHE A 12 -3.98 -29.31 -1.60
C PHE A 12 -4.18 -27.90 -1.05
N VAL A 13 -5.34 -27.30 -1.31
CA VAL A 13 -5.82 -26.12 -0.60
C VAL A 13 -6.40 -26.61 0.72
N ILE A 14 -5.65 -26.48 1.82
CA ILE A 14 -6.21 -26.70 3.16
C ILE A 14 -7.09 -25.48 3.45
N LYS A 15 -8.40 -25.62 3.20
CA LYS A 15 -9.40 -24.68 3.72
C LYS A 15 -9.28 -24.69 5.25
N CYS A 16 -8.94 -23.54 5.81
CA CYS A 16 -8.86 -23.35 7.25
C CYS A 16 -10.28 -23.41 7.81
N SER A 17 -10.65 -24.56 8.40
CA SER A 17 -11.85 -24.66 9.22
C SER A 17 -11.61 -23.84 10.49
N ILE A 18 -12.46 -22.84 10.71
CA ILE A 18 -12.48 -22.05 11.95
C ILE A 18 -12.93 -22.98 13.08
N SER A 19 -11.97 -23.59 13.77
CA SER A 19 -12.16 -24.00 15.16
C SER A 19 -11.92 -22.74 15.97
N ALA A 20 -12.98 -22.11 16.46
CA ALA A 20 -12.84 -21.05 17.45
C ALA A 20 -12.31 -21.69 18.74
N ASP A 21 -11.00 -21.86 18.83
CA ASP A 21 -10.37 -22.41 20.03
C ASP A 21 -10.49 -21.35 21.14
N SER A 22 -11.30 -21.64 22.16
CA SER A 22 -11.78 -20.69 23.18
C SER A 22 -10.69 -20.13 24.10
N ASN A 23 -9.42 -20.48 23.85
CA ASN A 23 -8.28 -20.16 24.70
C ASN A 23 -7.25 -19.22 24.03
N LEU A 24 -7.52 -18.66 22.85
CA LEU A 24 -6.58 -17.74 22.21
C LEU A 24 -6.63 -16.33 22.81
N VAL A 25 -5.47 -15.79 23.18
CA VAL A 25 -5.28 -14.38 23.57
C VAL A 25 -4.75 -13.62 22.37
N VAL A 26 -5.32 -12.44 22.13
CA VAL A 26 -4.90 -11.52 21.06
C VAL A 26 -3.99 -10.45 21.65
N ILE A 27 -2.77 -10.35 21.12
CA ILE A 27 -1.80 -9.31 21.46
C ILE A 27 -1.79 -8.30 20.32
N LYS A 28 -2.06 -7.03 20.64
CA LYS A 28 -2.01 -5.92 19.69
C LYS A 28 -1.59 -4.64 20.42
N GLN A 29 -1.11 -3.67 19.65
CA GLN A 29 -0.77 -2.36 20.20
C GLN A 29 -2.02 -1.52 20.43
N ASP A 30 -2.08 -0.86 21.59
CA ASP A 30 -3.01 0.23 21.84
C ASP A 30 -2.60 1.47 21.03
N ASP A 31 -3.48 2.46 20.95
CA ASP A 31 -3.16 3.74 20.33
C ASP A 31 -2.01 4.44 21.09
N PRO A 32 -1.00 4.96 20.38
CA PRO A 32 0.04 5.75 21.03
C PRO A 32 -0.54 7.08 21.52
N ASP A 33 0.08 7.66 22.55
CA ASP A 33 -0.31 8.99 23.05
C ASP A 33 -0.11 10.08 21.98
N ASP A 34 0.90 9.92 21.12
CA ASP A 34 1.15 10.79 19.98
C ASP A 34 1.53 9.99 18.73
N ASN A 35 1.11 10.48 17.57
CA ASN A 35 1.43 9.88 16.28
C ASN A 35 2.60 10.63 15.63
N SER A 36 3.76 9.97 15.59
CA SER A 36 4.99 10.51 15.02
C SER A 36 5.46 9.65 13.85
N LYS A 37 5.55 10.25 12.66
CA LYS A 37 6.02 9.60 11.44
C LYS A 37 7.46 9.10 11.59
N GLY A 38 7.74 7.88 11.17
CA GLY A 38 9.02 7.20 11.34
C GLY A 38 9.25 6.61 12.73
N PHE A 39 8.36 6.86 13.70
CA PHE A 39 8.44 6.31 15.06
C PHE A 39 7.25 5.41 15.39
N THR A 40 6.03 5.91 15.28
CA THR A 40 4.80 5.14 15.56
C THR A 40 4.10 4.70 14.29
N TYR A 41 4.19 5.48 13.21
CA TYR A 41 3.64 5.14 11.92
C TYR A 41 4.57 5.50 10.76
N ASP A 42 4.31 4.93 9.60
CA ASP A 42 4.91 5.36 8.33
C ASP A 42 3.86 5.27 7.21
N ASN A 43 4.15 5.81 6.03
CA ASN A 43 3.26 5.72 4.88
C ASN A 43 4.02 5.36 3.61
N LEU A 44 3.26 4.80 2.66
CA LEU A 44 3.74 4.58 1.30
C LEU A 44 3.58 5.88 0.49
N ASP A 45 4.31 6.04 -0.62
CA ASP A 45 4.35 7.30 -1.39
C ASP A 45 4.32 7.10 -2.92
N PHE A 46 3.85 5.92 -3.36
CA PHE A 46 3.71 5.61 -4.79
C PHE A 46 2.54 6.35 -5.47
N LEU A 47 1.72 7.06 -4.70
CA LEU A 47 0.73 8.01 -5.21
C LEU A 47 0.98 9.37 -4.56
N SER A 48 0.95 10.42 -5.37
CA SER A 48 0.94 11.81 -4.88
C SER A 48 -0.18 12.59 -5.56
N ARG A 49 -0.60 13.74 -5.01
CA ARG A 49 -1.40 14.68 -5.79
C ARG A 49 -0.47 15.62 -6.55
N PHE A 50 -0.98 16.19 -7.62
CA PHE A 50 -0.36 17.33 -8.26
C PHE A 50 -1.44 18.20 -8.89
N THR A 51 -1.16 19.49 -8.93
CA THR A 51 -1.99 20.49 -9.59
C THR A 51 -1.22 21.01 -10.78
N THR A 52 -1.87 21.12 -11.93
CA THR A 52 -1.20 21.63 -13.13
C THR A 52 -2.19 22.30 -14.06
N ASN A 53 -1.70 23.17 -14.92
CA ASN A 53 -2.51 23.80 -15.95
C ASN A 53 -2.67 22.84 -17.15
N ALA A 54 -3.90 22.65 -17.63
CA ALA A 54 -4.21 21.76 -18.75
C ALA A 54 -3.39 22.06 -20.01
N GLN A 55 -2.93 23.30 -20.20
CA GLN A 55 -2.09 23.67 -21.34
C GLN A 55 -0.83 22.81 -21.48
N TYR A 56 -0.31 22.26 -20.36
CA TYR A 56 0.94 21.53 -20.34
C TYR A 56 0.79 20.09 -20.86
N PHE A 57 -0.43 19.57 -20.89
CA PHE A 57 -0.75 18.25 -21.44
C PHE A 57 -1.14 18.29 -22.91
N LEU A 58 -1.30 19.47 -23.51
CA LEU A 58 -1.77 19.59 -24.87
C LEU A 58 -0.69 19.07 -25.85
N PRO A 59 -1.00 18.06 -26.68
CA PRO A 59 -0.24 17.86 -27.91
C PRO A 59 -0.40 19.12 -28.77
N ILE A 60 0.41 19.24 -29.82
CA ILE A 60 0.49 20.40 -30.72
C ILE A 60 -0.88 20.90 -31.24
N GLN A 61 -1.98 20.17 -31.05
CA GLN A 61 -3.37 20.61 -31.18
C GLN A 61 -3.78 21.65 -30.11
N TRP A 62 -3.12 22.81 -30.10
CA TRP A 62 -3.64 24.18 -29.99
C TRP A 62 -4.97 24.57 -29.25
N TYR A 63 -5.65 23.71 -28.52
CA TYR A 63 -6.96 23.94 -27.88
C TYR A 63 -6.99 23.41 -26.45
N CYS A 64 -7.43 24.22 -25.48
CA CYS A 64 -7.65 23.80 -24.09
C CYS A 64 -8.91 22.94 -23.98
N PRO A 65 -8.87 21.77 -23.33
CA PRO A 65 -10.08 20.96 -23.14
C PRO A 65 -11.12 21.66 -22.26
N GLN A 66 -12.33 21.11 -22.28
CA GLN A 66 -13.43 21.58 -21.44
C GLN A 66 -13.21 21.19 -19.97
N ASP A 67 -12.68 20.00 -19.73
CA ASP A 67 -12.38 19.49 -18.40
C ASP A 67 -11.06 18.70 -18.37
N CYS A 68 -10.65 18.28 -17.18
CA CYS A 68 -9.39 17.58 -16.97
C CYS A 68 -9.49 16.05 -17.08
N SER A 69 -10.67 15.49 -17.39
CA SER A 69 -10.88 14.04 -17.39
C SER A 69 -10.05 13.33 -18.44
N GLU A 70 -9.79 13.99 -19.59
CA GLU A 70 -8.98 13.47 -20.69
C GLU A 70 -7.52 13.19 -20.33
N PHE A 71 -7.01 13.83 -19.26
CA PHE A 71 -5.65 13.59 -18.77
C PHE A 71 -5.56 12.34 -17.89
N THR A 72 -6.68 11.72 -17.53
CA THR A 72 -6.67 10.46 -16.80
C THR A 72 -6.00 9.37 -17.64
N ASN A 73 -5.03 8.67 -17.04
CA ASN A 73 -4.15 7.69 -17.67
C ASN A 73 -3.12 8.24 -18.66
N SER A 74 -3.01 9.57 -18.80
CA SER A 74 -1.93 10.16 -19.60
C SER A 74 -0.59 9.96 -18.89
N GLY A 75 0.42 9.49 -19.62
CA GLY A 75 1.81 9.63 -19.20
C GLY A 75 2.28 11.04 -19.50
N PHE A 76 3.21 11.58 -18.72
CA PHE A 76 3.74 12.94 -18.90
C PHE A 76 4.53 13.16 -20.21
N MET A 77 4.63 12.13 -21.06
CA MET A 77 5.29 12.18 -22.37
C MET A 77 4.54 12.99 -23.45
N TYR A 78 3.39 13.60 -23.13
CA TYR A 78 2.65 14.42 -24.10
C TYR A 78 3.05 15.89 -24.16
N SER A 79 3.91 16.38 -23.26
CA SER A 79 4.51 17.71 -23.46
C SER A 79 5.54 17.60 -24.59
N THR A 80 5.34 18.33 -25.68
CA THR A 80 6.41 18.53 -26.66
C THR A 80 7.69 18.94 -25.93
N TYR A 81 8.85 18.47 -26.37
CA TYR A 81 10.18 18.73 -25.79
C TYR A 81 10.42 20.22 -25.39
N TYR A 82 9.70 21.16 -26.00
CA TYR A 82 9.77 22.61 -25.78
C TYR A 82 9.09 23.17 -24.51
N THR A 83 8.28 22.40 -23.78
CA THR A 83 7.56 22.90 -22.60
C THR A 83 7.91 22.19 -21.29
N TYR A 84 8.59 21.04 -21.33
CA TYR A 84 8.92 20.26 -20.14
C TYR A 84 9.76 21.03 -19.11
N ASP A 85 10.83 21.70 -19.57
CA ASP A 85 11.71 22.50 -18.71
C ASP A 85 11.03 23.74 -18.13
N LYS A 86 9.84 24.09 -18.64
CA LYS A 86 9.06 25.26 -18.21
C LYS A 86 7.97 24.93 -17.19
N ILE A 87 7.71 23.66 -16.94
CA ILE A 87 6.77 23.23 -15.90
C ILE A 87 7.51 23.29 -14.56
N PRO A 88 6.96 23.96 -13.52
CA PRO A 88 7.52 23.91 -12.18
C PRO A 88 7.57 22.46 -11.66
N ASP A 89 8.63 22.08 -10.94
CA ASP A 89 8.80 20.68 -10.51
C ASP A 89 7.67 20.16 -9.62
N ASN A 90 7.03 21.04 -8.84
CA ASN A 90 5.85 20.73 -8.03
C ASN A 90 4.56 20.51 -8.85
N GLU A 91 4.54 20.90 -10.12
CA GLU A 91 3.44 20.64 -11.06
C GLU A 91 3.70 19.43 -11.97
N LYS A 92 4.87 18.76 -11.83
CA LYS A 92 5.24 17.61 -12.64
C LYS A 92 4.74 16.29 -12.04
N CYS A 93 4.11 15.48 -12.88
CA CYS A 93 3.90 14.07 -12.61
C CYS A 93 4.87 13.24 -13.47
N LEU A 94 5.99 12.76 -12.93
CA LEU A 94 6.90 11.93 -13.75
C LEU A 94 6.33 10.53 -14.06
N GLY A 95 5.22 10.17 -13.43
CA GLY A 95 4.52 8.91 -13.64
C GLY A 95 3.28 9.07 -14.54
N ARG A 96 2.26 8.26 -14.26
CA ARG A 96 0.98 8.32 -14.98
C ARG A 96 -0.03 9.14 -14.19
N ALA A 97 -0.67 10.11 -14.83
CA ALA A 97 -1.76 10.86 -14.24
C ALA A 97 -3.00 9.95 -14.07
N ARG A 98 -3.69 10.06 -12.94
CA ARG A 98 -4.85 9.25 -12.57
C ARG A 98 -5.91 10.14 -11.94
N GLN A 99 -7.18 9.78 -12.14
CA GLN A 99 -8.33 10.43 -11.51
C GLN A 99 -8.24 11.97 -11.58
N CYS A 100 -8.12 12.52 -12.78
CA CYS A 100 -8.01 13.96 -12.95
C CYS A 100 -9.38 14.65 -12.86
N ALA A 101 -9.43 15.76 -12.13
CA ALA A 101 -10.62 16.57 -11.95
C ALA A 101 -10.31 18.06 -12.19
N THR A 102 -11.30 18.78 -12.72
CA THR A 102 -11.21 20.23 -12.90
C THR A 102 -11.29 20.92 -11.54
N HIS A 103 -10.22 21.60 -11.15
CA HIS A 103 -10.17 22.40 -9.94
C HIS A 103 -10.60 23.86 -10.20
N LYS A 104 -10.13 24.42 -11.32
CA LYS A 104 -10.57 25.73 -11.81
C LYS A 104 -11.02 25.57 -13.25
N GLU A 105 -12.23 26.01 -13.54
CA GLU A 105 -12.75 26.03 -14.90
C GLU A 105 -11.93 26.97 -15.80
N ARG A 106 -12.02 26.72 -17.10
CA ARG A 106 -11.46 27.60 -18.12
C ARG A 106 -12.10 28.99 -18.03
N SER A 107 -11.29 30.04 -18.23
CA SER A 107 -11.82 31.41 -18.29
C SER A 107 -12.78 31.57 -19.50
N PRO A 108 -14.04 32.03 -19.28
CA PRO A 108 -14.98 32.28 -20.38
C PRO A 108 -14.65 33.58 -21.14
N TYR A 109 -13.80 34.45 -20.58
CA TYR A 109 -13.53 35.81 -21.07
C TYR A 109 -12.61 35.90 -22.31
N LEU A 110 -12.20 34.77 -22.89
CA LEU A 110 -11.51 34.74 -24.17
C LEU A 110 -12.37 33.97 -25.17
N GLU A 111 -13.32 34.71 -25.76
CA GLU A 111 -14.12 34.27 -26.89
C GLU A 111 -13.24 33.62 -27.96
N SER A 112 -13.77 32.59 -28.62
CA SER A 112 -13.20 31.95 -29.81
C SER A 112 -12.66 32.96 -30.83
N ALA A 113 -13.26 34.15 -30.92
CA ALA A 113 -12.82 35.27 -31.71
C ALA A 113 -11.38 35.72 -31.43
N THR A 114 -10.94 35.80 -30.17
CA THR A 114 -9.58 36.26 -29.81
C THR A 114 -8.53 35.24 -30.19
N ILE A 115 -8.83 33.96 -29.98
CA ILE A 115 -7.96 32.84 -30.37
C ILE A 115 -7.88 32.76 -31.89
N GLN A 116 -9.01 32.84 -32.60
CA GLN A 116 -9.07 32.85 -34.08
C GLN A 116 -8.33 34.07 -34.68
N HIS A 117 -8.37 35.22 -34.01
CA HIS A 117 -7.62 36.41 -34.45
C HIS A 117 -6.11 36.22 -34.30
N ILE A 118 -5.67 35.64 -33.18
CA ILE A 118 -4.27 35.25 -32.98
C ILE A 118 -3.85 34.20 -34.04
N TRP A 119 -4.72 33.25 -34.37
CA TRP A 119 -4.51 32.24 -35.42
C TRP A 119 -4.31 32.83 -36.81
N ASN A 120 -5.21 33.71 -37.23
CA ASN A 120 -5.16 34.36 -38.53
C ASN A 120 -3.92 35.25 -38.68
N TRP A 121 -3.42 35.81 -37.57
CA TRP A 121 -2.23 36.66 -37.56
C TRP A 121 -0.93 35.84 -37.61
N LEU A 122 -0.86 34.69 -36.92
CA LEU A 122 0.28 33.77 -36.98
C LEU A 122 0.47 33.11 -38.35
N ALA A 123 -0.60 32.98 -39.14
CA ALA A 123 -0.54 32.49 -40.52
C ALA A 123 0.16 33.46 -41.50
N GLY A 124 0.45 34.70 -41.07
CA GLY A 124 0.98 35.80 -41.90
C GLY A 124 2.50 35.86 -42.12
N GLY A 125 3.29 34.87 -41.67
CA GLY A 125 4.73 34.80 -41.94
C GLY A 125 5.62 35.50 -40.89
N PHE A 126 6.71 34.83 -40.52
CA PHE A 126 7.48 35.11 -39.30
C PHE A 126 8.59 36.17 -39.50
N SER A 127 8.62 37.20 -38.65
CA SER A 127 9.80 38.02 -38.37
C SER A 127 10.03 38.13 -36.84
N THR A 128 11.14 38.73 -36.42
CA THR A 128 11.70 38.74 -35.05
C THR A 128 10.80 39.30 -33.92
N GLU A 129 9.65 39.90 -34.24
CA GLU A 129 8.55 40.15 -33.27
C GLU A 129 7.97 38.85 -32.66
N SER A 130 8.24 37.71 -33.28
CA SER A 130 7.68 36.39 -32.95
C SER A 130 7.88 35.91 -31.50
N GLU A 131 8.97 36.25 -30.81
CA GLU A 131 9.21 35.74 -29.46
C GLU A 131 8.35 36.43 -28.39
N TYR A 132 8.18 37.75 -28.49
CA TYR A 132 7.30 38.52 -27.61
C TYR A 132 5.84 38.05 -27.73
N TYR A 133 5.35 37.86 -28.95
CA TYR A 133 4.00 37.37 -29.18
C TYR A 133 3.82 35.89 -28.81
N ARG A 134 4.85 35.05 -29.00
CA ARG A 134 4.84 33.67 -28.49
C ARG A 134 4.69 33.63 -26.97
N LEU A 135 5.41 34.49 -26.24
CA LEU A 135 5.28 34.61 -24.79
C LEU A 135 3.89 35.11 -24.37
N LYS A 136 3.34 36.10 -25.08
CA LYS A 136 1.99 36.63 -24.81
C LYS A 136 0.89 35.58 -25.06
N VAL A 137 1.00 34.78 -26.12
CA VAL A 137 0.09 33.66 -26.38
C VAL A 137 0.21 32.57 -25.31
N GLN A 138 1.43 32.26 -24.86
CA GLN A 138 1.63 31.33 -23.74
C GLN A 138 1.04 31.84 -22.43
N GLN A 139 1.17 33.14 -22.15
CA GLN A 139 0.59 33.77 -20.97
C GLN A 139 -0.95 33.76 -21.02
N VAL A 140 -1.53 34.12 -22.16
CA VAL A 140 -2.98 34.07 -22.36
C VAL A 140 -3.50 32.62 -22.22
N ARG A 141 -2.77 31.61 -22.71
CA ARG A 141 -3.15 30.20 -22.52
C ARG A 141 -3.19 29.77 -21.06
N LYS A 142 -2.22 30.22 -20.25
CA LYS A 142 -2.19 29.96 -18.80
C LYS A 142 -3.48 30.44 -18.13
N GLU A 143 -4.01 31.56 -18.59
CA GLU A 143 -5.22 32.17 -18.01
C GLU A 143 -6.51 31.56 -18.55
N ILE A 144 -6.48 30.91 -19.72
CA ILE A 144 -7.64 30.30 -20.36
C ILE A 144 -7.83 28.84 -19.96
N CYS A 145 -6.79 28.03 -19.99
CA CYS A 145 -6.93 26.59 -19.79
C CYS A 145 -7.41 26.25 -18.36
N PRO A 146 -8.18 25.17 -18.17
CA PRO A 146 -8.58 24.75 -16.84
C PRO A 146 -7.36 24.34 -15.99
N ILE A 147 -7.48 24.49 -14.68
CA ILE A 147 -6.51 23.96 -13.72
C ILE A 147 -6.98 22.58 -13.30
N CYS A 148 -6.09 21.60 -13.44
CA CYS A 148 -6.35 20.21 -13.15
C CYS A 148 -5.73 19.80 -11.82
N ARG A 149 -6.50 19.06 -11.02
CA ARG A 149 -5.99 18.29 -9.88
C ARG A 149 -6.04 16.82 -10.25
N CYS A 150 -4.92 16.14 -10.12
CA CYS A 150 -4.76 14.75 -10.51
C CYS A 150 -3.96 13.99 -9.45
N TYR A 151 -4.11 12.68 -9.40
CA TYR A 151 -3.15 11.80 -8.74
C TYR A 151 -2.03 11.45 -9.72
N CYS A 152 -0.80 11.39 -9.23
CA CYS A 152 0.34 10.91 -9.97
C CYS A 152 0.71 9.51 -9.47
N ASP A 153 0.63 8.53 -10.36
CA ASP A 153 1.12 7.18 -10.13
C ASP A 153 2.64 7.15 -10.28
N ASN A 154 3.32 7.35 -9.16
CA ASN A 154 4.77 7.40 -9.03
C ASN A 154 5.42 6.02 -8.91
N SER A 155 4.67 4.94 -9.17
CA SER A 155 5.15 3.57 -8.99
C SER A 155 6.39 3.20 -9.81
N GLU A 156 6.63 3.92 -10.91
CA GLU A 156 7.81 3.77 -11.76
C GLU A 156 9.00 4.65 -11.31
N LYS A 157 8.79 5.59 -10.37
CA LYS A 157 9.88 6.46 -9.87
C LYS A 157 10.82 5.67 -8.96
N PRO A 158 12.14 5.69 -9.20
CA PRO A 158 13.11 5.02 -8.33
C PRO A 158 13.09 5.52 -6.88
N SER A 159 12.66 6.78 -6.66
CA SER A 159 12.60 7.41 -5.34
C SER A 159 11.39 7.01 -4.50
N ALA A 160 10.37 6.39 -5.10
CA ALA A 160 9.14 6.03 -4.40
C ALA A 160 9.27 4.69 -3.64
N THR A 161 8.73 4.65 -2.44
CA THR A 161 8.32 3.46 -1.69
C THR A 161 7.08 2.84 -2.33
N ALA A 162 7.33 2.17 -3.45
CA ALA A 162 6.32 1.62 -4.34
C ALA A 162 6.40 0.10 -4.46
N ALA A 163 6.94 -0.62 -3.47
CA ALA A 163 7.04 -2.07 -3.55
C ALA A 163 6.80 -2.76 -2.21
N VAL A 164 6.28 -3.98 -2.28
CA VAL A 164 6.16 -4.92 -1.16
C VAL A 164 7.09 -6.11 -1.38
N CYS A 165 7.77 -6.54 -0.33
CA CYS A 165 8.64 -7.72 -0.38
C CYS A 165 7.83 -8.99 -0.21
N LEU A 166 7.97 -9.93 -1.13
CA LEU A 166 7.29 -11.22 -1.13
C LEU A 166 8.14 -12.34 -0.53
N ASP A 167 9.39 -12.06 -0.18
CA ASP A 167 10.28 -13.05 0.41
C ASP A 167 9.72 -13.54 1.75
N LYS A 168 9.82 -14.85 1.95
CA LYS A 168 9.53 -15.48 3.25
C LYS A 168 10.62 -15.10 4.25
N ILE A 169 10.21 -14.51 5.38
CA ILE A 169 11.05 -14.38 6.57
C ILE A 169 10.77 -15.55 7.50
N SER A 170 11.81 -16.27 7.95
CA SER A 170 11.69 -17.48 8.76
C SER A 170 12.62 -17.42 9.96
N SER A 171 12.11 -17.76 11.13
CA SER A 171 12.92 -18.04 12.31
C SER A 171 13.98 -19.12 12.05
N ASP A 172 14.97 -19.22 12.93
CA ASP A 172 16.00 -20.27 12.94
C ASP A 172 15.42 -21.60 13.48
N VAL A 173 14.48 -22.14 12.72
CA VAL A 173 13.67 -23.30 13.08
C VAL A 173 14.54 -24.52 13.40
N GLU A 174 15.66 -24.69 12.69
CA GLU A 174 16.58 -25.82 12.87
C GLU A 174 17.25 -25.80 14.26
N ARG A 175 17.48 -24.61 14.81
CA ARG A 175 17.99 -24.42 16.18
C ARG A 175 16.88 -24.33 17.23
N GLY A 176 15.63 -24.59 16.82
CA GLY A 176 14.46 -24.59 17.71
C GLY A 176 13.89 -23.21 17.98
N TYR A 177 14.14 -22.23 17.12
CA TYR A 177 13.53 -20.91 17.23
C TYR A 177 12.14 -20.89 16.58
N VAL A 178 11.26 -20.08 17.15
CA VAL A 178 9.93 -19.78 16.64
C VAL A 178 9.74 -18.26 16.61
N VAL A 179 8.71 -17.81 15.90
CA VAL A 179 8.36 -16.38 15.87
C VAL A 179 7.71 -15.99 17.20
N THR A 180 8.11 -14.84 17.73
CA THR A 180 7.59 -14.25 18.98
C THR A 180 7.06 -12.83 18.76
N GLY A 181 7.42 -12.19 17.66
CA GLY A 181 6.97 -10.83 17.37
C GLY A 181 6.98 -10.51 15.88
N ALA A 182 6.25 -9.46 15.51
CA ALA A 182 6.17 -8.97 14.14
C ALA A 182 6.04 -7.44 14.12
N ARG A 183 6.56 -6.84 13.03
CA ARG A 183 6.44 -5.39 12.76
C ARG A 183 6.62 -5.07 11.28
N PHE A 184 6.04 -3.96 10.84
CA PHE A 184 6.29 -3.42 9.50
C PHE A 184 7.59 -2.63 9.47
N ARG A 185 8.34 -2.74 8.37
CA ARG A 185 9.54 -1.92 8.12
C ARG A 185 9.59 -1.51 6.66
N ILE A 186 9.90 -0.24 6.41
CA ILE A 186 10.29 0.23 5.09
C ILE A 186 11.82 0.23 5.04
N LYS A 187 12.41 -0.63 4.20
CA LYS A 187 13.86 -0.67 3.98
C LYS A 187 14.15 -0.68 2.49
N ASN A 188 15.00 0.24 2.06
CA ASN A 188 15.32 0.46 0.65
C ASN A 188 14.06 0.68 -0.18
N ARG A 189 13.09 1.46 0.34
CA ARG A 189 11.81 1.79 -0.32
C ARG A 189 10.92 0.58 -0.62
N VAL A 190 11.10 -0.50 0.13
CA VAL A 190 10.26 -1.70 0.05
C VAL A 190 9.62 -1.93 1.41
N LEU A 191 8.29 -2.08 1.43
CA LEU A 191 7.53 -2.53 2.59
C LEU A 191 7.86 -4.00 2.88
N ARG A 192 8.26 -4.27 4.11
CA ARG A 192 8.68 -5.58 4.59
C ARG A 192 8.04 -5.88 5.92
N MET A 193 7.92 -7.16 6.20
CA MET A 193 7.73 -7.66 7.56
C MET A 193 9.09 -7.95 8.18
N GLN A 194 9.23 -7.67 9.45
CA GLN A 194 10.33 -8.15 10.28
C GLN A 194 9.75 -8.96 11.42
N ILE A 195 10.41 -10.07 11.77
CA ILE A 195 10.01 -10.93 12.88
C ILE A 195 11.02 -10.86 14.01
N GLN A 196 10.52 -10.99 15.23
CA GLN A 196 11.31 -11.36 16.38
C GLN A 196 11.24 -12.88 16.52
N GLN A 197 12.36 -13.49 16.89
CA GLN A 197 12.45 -14.91 17.18
C GLN A 197 12.96 -15.15 18.59
N GLY A 198 12.59 -16.30 19.15
CA GLY A 198 13.09 -16.80 20.42
C GLY A 198 13.09 -18.32 20.41
N LYS A 199 13.99 -18.91 21.21
CA LYS A 199 14.16 -20.35 21.31
C LYS A 199 13.03 -20.95 22.16
N LEU A 200 12.37 -21.95 21.60
CA LEU A 200 11.37 -22.72 22.33
C LEU A 200 12.06 -23.74 23.24
N ILE A 201 11.75 -23.69 24.53
CA ILE A 201 12.26 -24.64 25.54
C ILE A 201 11.21 -25.70 25.89
N ASP A 202 11.60 -26.72 26.66
CA ASP A 202 10.81 -27.96 26.84
C ASP A 202 9.39 -27.75 27.39
N ASN A 203 9.14 -26.65 28.12
CA ASN A 203 7.82 -26.26 28.62
C ASN A 203 6.96 -25.50 27.60
N GLN A 204 7.35 -25.49 26.32
CA GLN A 204 6.71 -24.71 25.25
C GLN A 204 6.66 -23.19 25.53
N LEU A 205 7.59 -22.72 26.36
CA LEU A 205 7.83 -21.31 26.61
C LEU A 205 9.02 -20.81 25.80
N ILE A 206 9.10 -19.50 25.66
CA ILE A 206 10.22 -18.82 25.01
C ILE A 206 11.30 -18.49 26.05
N ASP A 207 12.53 -18.87 25.73
CA ASP A 207 13.72 -18.42 26.45
C ASP A 207 13.98 -16.93 26.15
N GLN A 208 13.74 -16.08 27.15
CA GLN A 208 13.82 -14.61 27.03
C GLN A 208 15.23 -14.12 26.68
N ASP A 209 16.27 -14.87 27.07
CA ASP A 209 17.66 -14.51 26.80
C ASP A 209 18.05 -14.75 25.33
N THR A 210 17.18 -15.40 24.55
CA THR A 210 17.40 -15.70 23.14
C THR A 210 16.61 -14.80 22.19
N LEU A 211 15.87 -13.83 22.72
CA LEU A 211 15.02 -12.95 21.92
C LEU A 211 15.86 -12.03 21.04
N GLU A 212 15.63 -12.11 19.72
CA GLU A 212 16.29 -11.24 18.75
C GLU A 212 15.40 -10.91 17.56
N TRP A 213 15.54 -9.70 17.03
CA TRP A 213 14.93 -9.32 15.76
C TRP A 213 15.78 -9.81 14.61
N GLN A 214 15.17 -10.54 13.67
CA GLN A 214 15.92 -10.98 12.49
C GLN A 214 16.35 -9.81 11.62
N GLU A 215 17.61 -9.82 11.18
CA GLU A 215 18.12 -8.79 10.29
C GLU A 215 17.42 -8.83 8.93
N LEU A 216 17.05 -7.65 8.44
CA LEU A 216 16.45 -7.50 7.12
C LEU A 216 17.56 -7.50 6.06
N GLY A 217 17.77 -8.63 5.38
CA GLY A 217 18.63 -8.71 4.19
C GLY A 217 18.06 -7.96 2.98
N ASP A 218 18.58 -8.24 1.78
CA ASP A 218 17.99 -7.73 0.54
C ASP A 218 16.71 -8.46 0.15
N CYS A 219 15.78 -7.75 -0.48
CA CYS A 219 14.53 -8.34 -0.98
C CYS A 219 14.76 -8.86 -2.40
N LYS A 220 14.67 -10.17 -2.57
CA LYS A 220 14.89 -10.89 -3.84
C LYS A 220 13.63 -10.82 -4.72
N SER A 221 12.46 -11.07 -4.12
CA SER A 221 11.17 -11.01 -4.81
C SER A 221 10.36 -9.83 -4.30
N LYS A 222 10.09 -8.87 -5.18
CA LYS A 222 9.29 -7.68 -4.88
C LYS A 222 8.17 -7.50 -5.88
N LYS A 223 7.04 -6.97 -5.42
CA LYS A 223 5.92 -6.56 -6.28
C LYS A 223 5.72 -5.06 -6.16
N ASN A 224 5.71 -4.37 -7.30
CA ASN A 224 5.46 -2.92 -7.32
C ASN A 224 3.98 -2.65 -7.07
N MET A 225 3.71 -1.72 -6.16
CA MET A 225 2.42 -1.09 -5.91
C MET A 225 2.22 0.08 -6.85
N SER A 226 0.99 0.29 -7.31
CA SER A 226 0.60 1.32 -8.27
C SER A 226 -0.85 1.75 -8.03
N TYR A 227 -1.37 2.68 -8.82
CA TYR A 227 -2.79 3.05 -8.73
C TYR A 227 -3.74 1.86 -8.90
N ASP A 228 -3.36 0.89 -9.74
CA ASP A 228 -4.20 -0.27 -10.07
C ASP A 228 -3.91 -1.48 -9.14
N TYR A 229 -2.75 -1.49 -8.47
CA TYR A 229 -2.33 -2.56 -7.54
C TYR A 229 -1.92 -1.97 -6.20
N ARG A 230 -2.87 -1.87 -5.27
CA ARG A 230 -2.70 -1.20 -3.97
C ARG A 230 -3.64 -1.71 -2.90
N ALA A 231 -4.16 -2.92 -3.07
CA ALA A 231 -5.09 -3.52 -2.13
C ALA A 231 -4.35 -4.48 -1.19
N LEU A 232 -4.66 -4.41 0.10
CA LEU A 232 -4.17 -5.32 1.14
C LEU A 232 -5.35 -6.03 1.80
N GLN A 233 -5.28 -7.36 1.84
CA GLN A 233 -6.29 -8.18 2.49
C GLN A 233 -6.05 -8.19 4.01
N THR A 234 -7.12 -7.95 4.78
CA THR A 234 -7.08 -7.99 6.24
C THR A 234 -7.59 -9.35 6.70
N ASP A 235 -6.77 -10.09 7.44
CA ASP A 235 -7.08 -11.45 7.87
C ASP A 235 -6.37 -11.84 9.15
N ASP A 236 -6.98 -12.83 9.80
CA ASP A 236 -6.47 -13.49 10.99
C ASP A 236 -6.12 -14.93 10.61
N ILE A 237 -4.83 -15.25 10.60
CA ILE A 237 -4.37 -16.59 10.27
C ILE A 237 -3.91 -17.26 11.57
N THR A 238 -4.79 -18.10 12.12
CA THR A 238 -4.49 -18.98 13.25
C THR A 238 -4.09 -20.35 12.74
N LEU A 239 -3.12 -20.97 13.41
CA LEU A 239 -2.59 -22.27 13.07
C LEU A 239 -3.35 -23.36 13.85
N PRO A 240 -3.48 -24.57 13.28
CA PRO A 240 -4.05 -25.71 13.99
C PRO A 240 -3.23 -26.08 15.23
N ASN A 241 -3.82 -26.90 16.11
CA ASN A 241 -3.15 -27.38 17.31
C ASN A 241 -1.83 -28.08 16.98
N GLU A 242 -0.87 -27.99 17.92
CA GLU A 242 0.53 -28.42 17.80
C GLU A 242 1.42 -27.58 16.86
N TYR A 243 0.86 -26.72 16.00
CA TYR A 243 1.66 -25.83 15.16
C TYR A 243 2.07 -24.56 15.91
N PHE A 244 3.26 -24.07 15.56
CA PHE A 244 3.80 -22.77 15.97
C PHE A 244 4.22 -21.97 14.75
N VAL A 245 4.05 -20.65 14.84
CA VAL A 245 4.48 -19.75 13.78
C VAL A 245 6.01 -19.75 13.70
N THR A 246 6.51 -20.00 12.50
CA THR A 246 7.94 -20.11 12.19
C THR A 246 8.38 -19.13 11.11
N GLY A 247 7.45 -18.46 10.44
CA GLY A 247 7.75 -17.44 9.45
C GLY A 247 6.52 -16.75 8.91
N LEU A 248 6.74 -15.66 8.17
CA LEU A 248 5.71 -14.84 7.55
C LEU A 248 6.14 -14.49 6.11
N SER A 249 5.18 -14.23 5.22
CA SER A 249 5.45 -13.57 3.94
C SER A 249 4.24 -12.79 3.46
N PHE A 250 4.48 -11.81 2.59
CA PHE A 250 3.42 -11.31 1.74
C PHE A 250 3.31 -12.18 0.50
N ARG A 251 2.09 -12.38 0.05
CA ARG A 251 1.75 -13.04 -1.19
C ARG A 251 1.03 -12.05 -2.11
N HIS A 252 1.28 -12.16 -3.40
CA HIS A 252 0.46 -11.51 -4.41
C HIS A 252 -0.64 -12.47 -4.88
N ASP A 253 -1.89 -12.04 -4.82
CA ASP A 253 -3.01 -12.68 -5.50
C ASP A 253 -3.20 -12.05 -6.89
N ASP A 254 -2.93 -12.82 -7.94
CA ASP A 254 -3.01 -12.36 -9.33
C ASP A 254 -4.45 -12.12 -9.82
N VAL A 255 -5.44 -12.83 -9.24
CA VAL A 255 -6.83 -12.79 -9.70
C VAL A 255 -7.51 -11.54 -9.19
N TYR A 256 -7.37 -11.25 -7.89
CA TYR A 256 -7.98 -10.09 -7.25
C TYR A 256 -7.04 -8.90 -7.14
N GLN A 257 -5.77 -9.06 -7.55
CA GLN A 257 -4.75 -8.00 -7.49
C GLN A 257 -4.58 -7.45 -6.06
N ARG A 258 -4.43 -8.36 -5.09
CA ARG A 258 -4.28 -8.05 -3.66
C ARG A 258 -2.96 -8.53 -3.10
N ILE A 259 -2.51 -7.86 -2.05
CA ILE A 259 -1.46 -8.34 -1.15
C ILE A 259 -2.16 -9.15 -0.05
N VAL A 260 -1.66 -10.36 0.24
CA VAL A 260 -2.24 -11.30 1.19
C VAL A 260 -1.17 -11.72 2.21
N LEU A 261 -1.58 -11.91 3.46
CA LEU A 261 -0.71 -12.45 4.51
C LEU A 261 -0.60 -13.99 4.38
N SER A 262 0.64 -14.49 4.35
CA SER A 262 0.95 -15.90 4.53
C SER A 262 1.68 -16.12 5.85
N VAL A 263 1.22 -17.10 6.63
CA VAL A 263 1.81 -17.51 7.91
C VAL A 263 2.34 -18.93 7.77
N TYR A 264 3.59 -19.16 8.16
CA TYR A 264 4.23 -20.46 8.07
C TYR A 264 4.30 -21.13 9.43
N GLY A 265 3.88 -22.39 9.49
CA GLY A 265 3.84 -23.18 10.71
C GLY A 265 4.65 -24.47 10.62
N LYS A 266 5.23 -24.88 11.76
CA LYS A 266 5.69 -26.26 11.97
C LYS A 266 5.10 -26.82 13.26
N LYS A 267 4.92 -28.13 13.30
CA LYS A 267 4.57 -28.83 14.54
C LYS A 267 5.75 -28.87 15.50
N LEU A 268 5.49 -28.86 16.80
CA LEU A 268 6.49 -28.99 17.86
C LEU A 268 7.51 -30.11 17.60
N ARG A 269 6.99 -31.32 17.35
CA ARG A 269 7.77 -32.54 17.12
C ARG A 269 8.66 -32.48 15.86
N ASP A 270 8.35 -31.57 14.95
CA ASP A 270 8.97 -31.45 13.63
C ASP A 270 9.88 -30.21 13.52
N LEU A 271 9.98 -29.37 14.57
CA LEU A 271 10.79 -28.13 14.54
C LEU A 271 12.22 -28.41 14.09
N LYS A 272 12.91 -29.33 14.77
CA LYS A 272 14.31 -29.71 14.46
C LYS A 272 14.45 -30.62 13.25
N ASN A 273 13.35 -31.09 12.65
CA ASN A 273 13.39 -31.96 11.49
C ASN A 273 13.51 -31.13 10.20
N THR A 274 14.71 -31.13 9.60
CA THR A 274 15.02 -30.37 8.38
C THR A 274 14.37 -30.96 7.12
N THR A 275 13.98 -32.24 7.16
CA THR A 275 13.31 -32.90 6.03
C THR A 275 11.84 -32.47 5.89
N ILE A 276 11.23 -32.04 6.99
CA ILE A 276 9.83 -31.59 7.01
C ILE A 276 9.82 -30.08 6.80
N LYS A 277 9.18 -29.63 5.71
CA LYS A 277 9.02 -28.21 5.40
C LYS A 277 7.90 -27.59 6.25
N ALA A 278 8.02 -26.28 6.52
CA ALA A 278 6.93 -25.53 7.13
C ALA A 278 5.70 -25.49 6.21
N VAL A 279 4.53 -25.62 6.79
CA VAL A 279 3.24 -25.52 6.09
C VAL A 279 2.87 -24.05 5.97
N GLU A 280 2.43 -23.62 4.79
CA GLU A 280 1.93 -22.27 4.54
C GLU A 280 0.42 -22.20 4.80
N PHE A 281 -0.01 -21.23 5.58
CA PHE A 281 -1.40 -20.93 5.89
C PHE A 281 -1.73 -19.53 5.42
N TRP A 282 -2.79 -19.40 4.63
CA TRP A 282 -3.27 -18.13 4.06
C TRP A 282 -4.74 -18.28 3.70
N ARG A 283 -5.43 -17.16 3.47
CA ARG A 283 -6.82 -17.16 3.04
C ARG A 283 -6.96 -16.68 1.60
N PRO A 284 -7.75 -17.38 0.76
CA PRO A 284 -7.96 -16.98 -0.61
C PRO A 284 -8.61 -15.61 -0.69
N SER A 285 -8.19 -14.82 -1.68
CA SER A 285 -8.98 -13.66 -2.07
C SER A 285 -10.27 -14.12 -2.73
N ASP A 286 -11.36 -13.46 -2.36
CA ASP A 286 -12.71 -13.72 -2.85
C ASP A 286 -13.51 -12.40 -2.87
N SER A 287 -14.84 -12.49 -2.88
CA SER A 287 -15.76 -11.35 -2.88
C SER A 287 -15.79 -10.63 -1.53
N ARG A 288 -14.67 -9.97 -1.20
CA ARG A 288 -14.48 -9.15 0.00
C ARG A 288 -14.92 -7.71 -0.25
N THR A 289 -15.19 -6.99 0.83
CA THR A 289 -15.58 -5.57 0.78
C THR A 289 -14.40 -4.65 1.11
N ASN A 290 -14.18 -3.63 0.29
CA ASN A 290 -13.20 -2.57 0.58
C ASN A 290 -13.76 -1.67 1.69
N LEU A 291 -12.98 -1.40 2.73
CA LEU A 291 -13.41 -0.53 3.83
C LEU A 291 -13.06 0.93 3.64
N ILE A 292 -12.05 1.24 2.83
CA ILE A 292 -11.52 2.61 2.74
C ILE A 292 -12.15 3.29 1.53
N THR A 293 -12.76 4.45 1.77
CA THR A 293 -13.38 5.29 0.74
C THR A 293 -12.57 6.58 0.54
N PRO A 294 -12.61 7.18 -0.66
CA PRO A 294 -11.81 8.38 -0.95
C PRO A 294 -12.15 9.60 -0.07
N ASN A 295 -13.32 9.62 0.57
CA ASN A 295 -13.79 10.75 1.38
C ASN A 295 -13.35 10.67 2.85
N MET A 296 -12.27 9.95 3.14
CA MET A 296 -11.73 9.81 4.48
C MET A 296 -10.68 10.88 4.79
N ASN A 297 -10.70 11.38 6.02
CA ASN A 297 -9.73 12.34 6.56
C ASN A 297 -8.47 11.62 7.09
N ILE A 298 -7.43 12.39 7.40
CA ILE A 298 -6.11 11.89 7.79
C ILE A 298 -6.17 11.25 9.18
N PRO A 299 -5.62 10.03 9.37
CA PRO A 299 -5.77 9.27 10.61
C PRO A 299 -5.32 10.03 11.87
N THR A 300 -4.29 10.86 11.75
CA THR A 300 -3.64 11.56 12.86
C THR A 300 -4.38 12.81 13.35
N VAL A 301 -5.40 13.27 12.61
CA VAL A 301 -6.22 14.44 13.01
C VAL A 301 -7.28 14.05 14.05
N SER A 302 -7.67 12.79 14.10
CA SER A 302 -8.65 12.31 15.08
C SER A 302 -8.07 12.30 16.50
N GLN A 303 -8.82 12.85 17.45
CA GLN A 303 -8.51 12.76 18.88
C GLN A 303 -9.12 11.52 19.56
N LEU A 304 -9.89 10.73 18.83
CA LEU A 304 -10.57 9.54 19.36
C LEU A 304 -9.69 8.29 19.20
N LYS A 305 -9.74 7.41 20.19
CA LYS A 305 -9.08 6.09 20.14
C LYS A 305 -9.64 5.25 19.00
N ASN A 306 -8.75 4.73 18.18
CA ASN A 306 -9.03 3.85 17.05
C ASN A 306 -9.68 2.54 17.51
N LYS A 307 -10.56 2.03 16.67
CA LYS A 307 -11.19 0.72 16.84
C LYS A 307 -10.78 -0.17 15.69
N GLU A 308 -10.70 -1.46 15.94
CA GLU A 308 -10.58 -2.44 14.87
C GLU A 308 -11.89 -2.48 14.09
N LEU A 309 -11.82 -2.14 12.81
CA LEU A 309 -12.99 -1.99 11.94
C LEU A 309 -13.02 -3.07 10.85
N SER A 310 -11.86 -3.64 10.49
CA SER A 310 -11.80 -4.78 9.59
C SER A 310 -12.24 -6.06 10.26
N GLN A 311 -13.03 -6.86 9.54
CA GLN A 311 -13.36 -8.22 9.90
C GLN A 311 -12.55 -9.20 9.03
N PRO A 312 -11.89 -10.20 9.66
CA PRO A 312 -11.13 -11.20 8.93
C PRO A 312 -12.09 -12.00 8.03
N ASP A 313 -11.61 -12.46 6.89
CA ASP A 313 -12.37 -13.15 5.83
C ASP A 313 -13.42 -12.30 5.08
N LYS A 314 -13.69 -11.06 5.51
CA LYS A 314 -14.73 -10.22 4.89
C LYS A 314 -14.17 -9.01 4.18
N ASN A 315 -13.03 -8.52 4.63
CA ASN A 315 -12.55 -7.20 4.25
C ASN A 315 -11.18 -7.22 3.59
N TYR A 316 -10.98 -6.18 2.79
CA TYR A 316 -9.69 -5.71 2.35
C TYR A 316 -9.70 -4.19 2.43
N ILE A 317 -8.53 -3.61 2.27
CA ILE A 317 -8.34 -2.16 2.22
C ILE A 317 -7.57 -1.79 0.95
N THR A 318 -7.69 -0.53 0.56
CA THR A 318 -6.98 0.03 -0.59
C THR A 318 -6.18 1.23 -0.11
N PHE A 319 -4.88 1.25 -0.39
CA PHE A 319 -4.07 2.45 -0.16
C PHE A 319 -4.51 3.54 -1.15
N GLN A 320 -4.95 4.70 -0.67
CA GLN A 320 -5.45 5.78 -1.52
C GLN A 320 -5.25 7.17 -0.89
N LEU A 321 -5.25 8.17 -1.76
CA LEU A 321 -5.21 9.57 -1.37
C LEU A 321 -6.63 10.04 -1.00
N PRO A 322 -6.76 11.05 -0.13
CA PRO A 322 -8.03 11.73 0.09
C PRO A 322 -8.54 12.37 -1.21
N ASN A 323 -9.86 12.38 -1.38
CA ASN A 323 -10.51 13.01 -2.51
C ASN A 323 -10.29 14.53 -2.52
N PHE A 324 -10.20 15.13 -3.72
CA PHE A 324 -10.03 16.56 -3.93
C PHE A 324 -11.18 17.42 -3.39
N SER A 325 -12.34 16.83 -3.12
CA SER A 325 -13.52 17.52 -2.56
C SER A 325 -13.41 17.81 -1.07
N LEU A 326 -12.49 17.14 -0.37
CA LEU A 326 -12.17 17.51 0.99
C LEU A 326 -11.38 18.83 0.90
N ASN A 327 -11.89 19.90 1.51
CA ASN A 327 -11.21 21.22 1.65
C ASN A 327 -9.99 21.12 2.58
N ILE A 328 -9.21 20.08 2.38
CA ILE A 328 -7.94 19.80 2.99
C ILE A 328 -6.94 20.54 2.09
N ASP A 329 -6.13 21.42 2.68
CA ASP A 329 -5.16 22.28 1.98
C ASP A 329 -4.36 21.49 0.91
N ASP A 330 -3.86 22.19 -0.11
CA ASP A 330 -3.13 21.56 -1.21
C ASP A 330 -1.84 20.82 -0.79
N ASP A 331 -1.41 20.98 0.47
CA ASP A 331 -0.22 20.34 1.06
C ASP A 331 -0.44 18.90 1.52
N TYR A 332 -1.70 18.44 1.63
CA TYR A 332 -1.98 17.10 2.15
C TYR A 332 -1.93 16.03 1.06
N ASN A 333 -0.81 15.30 1.06
CA ASN A 333 -0.40 14.33 0.04
C ASN A 333 -0.09 12.93 0.61
N GLU A 334 -0.51 12.63 1.84
CA GLU A 334 -0.17 11.36 2.46
C GLU A 334 -1.13 10.24 2.04
N LEU A 335 -0.54 9.13 1.61
CA LEU A 335 -1.26 7.94 1.21
C LEU A 335 -1.75 7.19 2.45
N MET A 336 -3.06 6.98 2.54
CA MET A 336 -3.71 6.29 3.65
C MET A 336 -4.16 4.90 3.21
N PRO A 337 -4.31 3.92 4.12
CA PRO A 337 -4.03 4.00 5.55
C PRO A 337 -2.54 4.05 5.83
N PHE A 338 -2.18 4.54 7.02
CA PHE A 338 -0.80 4.50 7.50
C PHE A 338 -0.44 3.11 8.00
N LEU A 339 0.85 2.81 8.04
CA LEU A 339 1.39 1.57 8.59
C LEU A 339 1.76 1.82 10.05
N ASP A 340 1.19 1.05 10.98
CA ASP A 340 1.65 1.03 12.36
C ASP A 340 2.97 0.24 12.42
N ILE A 341 4.08 0.95 12.57
CA ILE A 341 5.42 0.36 12.53
C ILE A 341 5.90 -0.10 13.91
N ARG A 342 5.08 0.01 14.95
CA ARG A 342 5.48 -0.40 16.31
C ARG A 342 5.61 -1.91 16.41
N ASP A 343 6.42 -2.32 17.37
CA ASP A 343 6.72 -3.71 17.64
C ASP A 343 5.48 -4.38 18.28
N VAL A 344 5.02 -5.50 17.74
CA VAL A 344 4.05 -6.36 18.43
C VAL A 344 4.79 -7.63 18.82
N VAL A 345 4.85 -7.95 20.11
CA VAL A 345 5.64 -9.06 20.66
C VAL A 345 4.80 -9.82 21.68
N SER A 346 4.94 -11.14 21.73
CA SER A 346 4.54 -11.93 22.90
C SER A 346 5.61 -11.87 23.98
N ASP A 347 5.21 -12.11 25.22
CA ASP A 347 6.15 -12.20 26.35
C ASP A 347 6.83 -13.57 26.31
N LYS A 348 6.15 -14.63 26.78
CA LYS A 348 6.76 -15.96 26.94
C LYS A 348 6.13 -17.02 26.07
N GLU A 349 5.03 -16.70 25.42
CA GLU A 349 4.22 -17.65 24.67
C GLU A 349 4.67 -17.68 23.19
N PRO A 350 4.81 -18.88 22.60
CA PRO A 350 5.01 -19.00 21.17
C PRO A 350 3.73 -18.62 20.43
N LEU A 351 3.89 -18.03 19.24
CA LEU A 351 2.74 -17.60 18.46
C LEU A 351 1.99 -18.80 17.85
N LYS A 352 0.66 -18.75 17.97
CA LYS A 352 -0.31 -19.63 17.31
C LYS A 352 -0.92 -19.01 16.06
N GLY A 353 -0.66 -17.74 15.80
CA GLY A 353 -1.17 -17.08 14.62
C GLY A 353 -0.71 -15.65 14.51
N VAL A 354 -0.92 -15.08 13.34
CA VAL A 354 -0.66 -13.66 13.04
C VAL A 354 -1.81 -13.14 12.20
N GLY A 355 -2.20 -11.89 12.46
CA GLY A 355 -3.18 -11.18 11.66
C GLY A 355 -2.69 -9.80 11.26
N ILE A 356 -3.21 -9.32 10.14
CA ILE A 356 -3.13 -7.93 9.72
C ILE A 356 -4.53 -7.37 9.69
N TYR A 357 -4.73 -6.27 10.41
CA TYR A 357 -6.04 -5.65 10.55
C TYR A 357 -5.95 -4.15 10.29
N TRP A 358 -7.09 -3.57 9.96
CA TRP A 358 -7.28 -2.13 9.84
C TRP A 358 -8.01 -1.60 11.07
N ARG A 359 -7.41 -0.60 11.69
CA ARG A 359 -8.00 0.16 12.81
C ARG A 359 -8.12 1.62 12.45
N GLY A 360 -9.21 2.25 12.88
CA GLY A 360 -9.49 3.63 12.52
C GLY A 360 -10.66 4.20 13.30
N GLN A 361 -11.15 5.32 12.80
CA GLN A 361 -12.46 5.87 13.13
C GLN A 361 -13.27 6.02 11.85
N GLU A 362 -14.59 6.02 11.99
CA GLU A 362 -15.46 6.32 10.87
C GLU A 362 -15.13 7.70 10.29
N GLY A 363 -14.97 7.77 8.96
CA GLY A 363 -14.57 8.99 8.27
C GLY A 363 -13.06 9.27 8.25
N TYR A 364 -12.21 8.39 8.81
CA TYR A 364 -10.75 8.55 8.81
C TYR A 364 -10.04 7.37 8.14
N GLY A 365 -8.89 7.63 7.50
CA GLY A 365 -8.14 6.64 6.72
C GLY A 365 -7.57 5.49 7.56
N GLY A 366 -7.41 5.66 8.87
CA GLY A 366 -6.90 4.65 9.81
C GLY A 366 -5.46 4.16 9.59
N PHE A 367 -5.14 3.07 10.29
CA PHE A 367 -3.84 2.41 10.34
C PHE A 367 -3.98 0.92 10.03
N VAL A 368 -2.98 0.37 9.37
CA VAL A 368 -2.76 -1.08 9.20
C VAL A 368 -1.79 -1.53 10.29
N ALA A 369 -2.18 -2.54 11.06
CA ALA A 369 -1.38 -3.02 12.18
C ALA A 369 -1.31 -4.54 12.22
N PHE A 370 -0.27 -5.05 12.90
CA PHE A 370 -0.19 -6.46 13.27
C PHE A 370 -0.97 -6.74 14.55
N LYS A 371 -1.54 -7.94 14.61
CA LYS A 371 -1.95 -8.58 15.86
C LYS A 371 -1.46 -10.01 15.89
N LEU A 372 -1.13 -10.50 17.07
CA LEU A 372 -0.58 -11.83 17.30
C LEU A 372 -1.56 -12.66 18.13
N PHE A 373 -1.55 -13.96 17.91
CA PHE A 373 -2.39 -14.90 18.65
C PHE A 373 -1.48 -15.84 19.44
N VAL A 374 -1.73 -15.96 20.74
CA VAL A 374 -1.05 -16.90 21.64
C VAL A 374 -2.08 -17.75 22.36
N GLU A 375 -1.69 -18.92 22.83
CA GLU A 375 -2.58 -19.80 23.59
C GLU A 375 -2.50 -19.48 25.08
N ASN A 376 -3.65 -19.37 25.74
CA ASN A 376 -3.71 -19.20 27.19
C ASN A 376 -3.58 -20.56 27.89
N TYR A 377 -2.39 -20.87 28.41
CA TYR A 377 -2.14 -22.10 29.15
C TYR A 377 -2.59 -22.06 30.62
N THR A 378 -3.19 -20.97 31.11
CA THR A 378 -3.66 -20.89 32.51
C THR A 378 -4.91 -21.72 32.80
N THR A 379 -5.68 -22.12 31.77
CA THR A 379 -6.90 -22.94 31.93
C THR A 379 -6.68 -24.45 31.79
N SER A 380 -5.53 -24.91 31.27
CA SER A 380 -5.25 -26.33 31.01
C SER A 380 -4.55 -27.08 32.16
N ILE A 381 -4.30 -26.42 33.30
CA ILE A 381 -3.69 -27.04 34.49
C ILE A 381 -4.74 -27.66 35.45
N ASN A 382 -6.05 -27.48 35.18
CA ASN A 382 -7.14 -27.95 36.05
C ASN A 382 -8.06 -29.01 35.40
N GLN A 383 -7.58 -29.81 34.44
CA GLN A 383 -8.32 -30.98 33.94
C GLN A 383 -7.56 -32.28 34.14
#